data_AF-A0A2V9P175-F1
#
_entry.id   AF-A0A2V9P175-F1
#
_cell.length_a   1.000
_cell.length_b   1.000
_cell.length_c   1.000
_cell.angle_alpha   90.00
_cell.angle_beta   90.00
_cell.angle_gamma   90.00
#
_symmetry.space_group_name_H-M   'P 1'
#
loop_
_entity.id
_entity.type
_entity.pdbx_description
1 polymer ?
#
loop_
_entity_poly.entity_id
_entity_poly.type
_entity_poly.pdbx_seq_one_letter_code
_entity_poly.pdbx_strand_id
1 'polypeptide(L)' 'MKALGTGWNRGVRWVDIEVCRQPGGRPTIAFHGRAGEIAKELGAAHVALSISHTADQAIAQVILEN' A
#
# COMPACT_ATOMS: atom_id res chain seq x y z
N MET A 1 -2.15 4.26 -1.04
CA MET A 1 -3.15 5.11 -1.72
C MET A 1 -2.62 5.62 -3.07
N LYS A 2 -1.51 6.36 -3.11
CA LYS A 2 -0.95 6.89 -4.37
C LYS A 2 -0.68 5.82 -5.45
N ALA A 3 -0.08 4.69 -5.07
CA ALA A 3 0.24 3.61 -5.99
C ALA A 3 -0.99 2.94 -6.63
N LEU A 4 -2.16 2.99 -5.97
CA LEU A 4 -3.43 2.51 -6.55
C LEU A 4 -4.01 3.47 -7.60
N GLY A 5 -3.43 4.67 -7.77
CA GLY A 5 -3.92 5.69 -8.70
C GLY A 5 -5.27 6.33 -8.32
N THR A 6 -5.78 6.07 -7.11
CA THR A 6 -7.14 6.51 -6.72
C THR A 6 -7.18 7.89 -6.06
N GLY A 7 -6.08 8.31 -5.42
CA GLY A 7 -6.12 9.41 -4.44
C GLY A 7 -7.16 9.14 -3.36
N TRP A 8 -7.77 10.20 -2.83
CA TRP A 8 -8.90 10.14 -1.88
C TRP A 8 -10.26 9.85 -2.55
N ASN A 9 -10.28 9.64 -3.86
CA ASN A 9 -11.50 9.41 -4.62
C ASN A 9 -11.85 7.91 -4.66
N ARG A 10 -12.96 7.58 -5.34
CA ARG A 10 -13.43 6.20 -5.56
C ARG A 10 -13.77 5.41 -4.28
N GLY A 11 -13.96 6.09 -3.15
CA GLY A 11 -14.36 5.49 -1.87
C GLY A 11 -13.25 4.75 -1.13
N VAL A 12 -11.99 4.90 -1.54
CA VAL A 12 -10.84 4.30 -0.84
C VAL A 12 -10.54 5.08 0.43
N ARG A 13 -10.64 4.43 1.58
CA ARG A 13 -10.24 5.03 2.86
C ARG A 13 -8.80 4.64 3.17
N TRP A 14 -8.09 5.49 3.91
CA TRP A 14 -6.71 5.18 4.31
C TRP A 14 -6.62 3.93 5.19
N VAL A 15 -7.66 3.65 5.99
CA VAL A 15 -7.78 2.44 6.82
C VAL A 15 -7.94 1.15 6.02
N ASP A 16 -8.30 1.24 4.74
CA ASP A 16 -8.42 0.08 3.86
C ASP A 16 -7.03 -0.37 3.34
N ILE A 17 -5.95 0.29 3.75
CA ILE A 17 -4.56 0.03 3.34
C ILE A 17 -3.72 -0.20 4.58
N GLU A 18 -3.42 -1.46 4.86
CA GLU A 18 -2.69 -1.88 6.05
C GLU A 18 -1.23 -2.16 5.72
N VAL A 19 -0.30 -1.57 6.49
CA VAL A 19 1.11 -1.97 6.43
C VAL A 19 1.32 -3.18 7.34
N CYS A 20 1.65 -4.32 6.75
CA CYS A 20 1.91 -5.56 7.47
C CYS A 20 3.42 -5.76 7.63
N ARG A 21 3.88 -6.05 8.85
CA ARG A 21 5.29 -6.31 9.14
C ARG A 21 5.44 -7.58 9.95
N GLN A 22 5.92 -8.65 9.32
CA GLN A 22 6.29 -9.87 10.03
C GLN A 22 7.60 -9.65 10.80
N PRO A 23 7.78 -10.29 11.97
CA PRO A 23 9.05 -10.26 12.68
C PRO A 23 10.19 -10.72 11.76
N GLY A 24 11.22 -9.87 11.60
CA GLY A 24 12.37 -10.14 10.72
C GLY A 24 12.08 -10.08 9.22
N GLY A 25 10.83 -9.86 8.80
CA GLY A 25 10.44 -9.76 7.40
C GLY A 25 10.50 -8.34 6.85
N ARG A 26 10.54 -8.23 5.52
CA ARG A 26 10.30 -6.97 4.82
C ARG A 26 8.84 -6.53 5.02
N PRO A 27 8.56 -5.23 5.18
CA PRO A 27 7.19 -4.74 5.24
C PRO A 27 6.47 -4.99 3.91
N THR A 28 5.15 -5.16 3.97
CA THR A 28 4.27 -5.30 2.81
C THR A 28 2.94 -4.59 3.06
N ILE A 29 2.02 -4.64 2.10
CA ILE A 29 0.69 -4.03 2.21
C ILE A 29 -0.39 -5.09 2.04
N ALA A 30 -1.37 -5.08 2.93
CA ALA A 30 -2.65 -5.75 2.73
C ALA A 30 -3.71 -4.70 2.34
N PHE A 31 -4.46 -5.00 1.28
CA PHE A 31 -5.56 -4.14 0.81
C PHE A 31 -6.90 -4.75 1.20
N HIS A 32 -7.74 -3.94 1.83
CA HIS A 32 -9.07 -4.31 2.32
C HIS A 32 -10.16 -3.51 1.59
N GLY A 33 -11.41 -3.93 1.74
CA GLY A 33 -12.58 -3.22 1.20
C GLY A 33 -12.40 -2.70 -0.22
N ARG A 34 -12.68 -1.41 -0.43
CA ARG A 34 -12.61 -0.77 -1.75
C ARG A 34 -11.19 -0.70 -2.31
N ALA A 35 -10.16 -0.59 -1.46
CA ALA A 35 -8.77 -0.61 -1.90
C ALA A 35 -8.39 -1.98 -2.48
N GLY A 36 -8.87 -3.07 -1.86
CA GLY A 36 -8.62 -4.43 -2.30
C GLY A 36 -9.30 -4.77 -3.62
N GLU A 37 -10.53 -4.29 -3.83
CA GLU A 37 -11.23 -4.41 -5.11
C GLU A 37 -10.44 -3.74 -6.24
N ILE A 38 -9.99 -2.50 -6.02
CA ILE A 38 -9.23 -1.76 -7.03
C ILE A 38 -7.86 -2.39 -7.29
N ALA A 39 -7.17 -2.88 -6.25
CA ALA A 39 -5.91 -3.59 -6.42
C ALA A 39 -6.07 -4.84 -7.30
N LYS A 40 -7.18 -5.58 -7.12
CA LYS A 40 -7.54 -6.73 -7.97
C LYS A 40 -7.88 -6.31 -9.41
N GLU A 41 -8.65 -5.24 -9.59
CA GLU A 41 -8.97 -4.67 -10.92
C GLU A 41 -7.69 -4.28 -11.68
N LEU A 42 -6.68 -3.77 -10.97
CA LEU A 42 -5.38 -3.40 -11.55
C LEU A 42 -4.48 -4.61 -11.84
N GLY A 43 -4.83 -5.80 -11.35
CA GLY A 43 -4.02 -7.01 -11.48
C GLY A 43 -2.81 -7.06 -10.55
N ALA A 44 -2.77 -6.23 -9.50
CA ALA A 44 -1.62 -6.14 -8.59
C ALA A 44 -1.43 -7.44 -7.80
N ALA A 45 -0.57 -8.31 -8.31
CA ALA A 45 -0.25 -9.62 -7.75
C ALA A 45 0.82 -9.52 -6.65
N HIS A 46 1.76 -8.59 -6.80
CA HIS A 46 2.85 -8.36 -5.85
C HIS A 46 2.96 -6.90 -5.44
N VAL A 47 3.38 -6.68 -4.18
CA VAL A 47 3.60 -5.34 -3.62
C VAL A 47 5.00 -5.28 -3.04
N ALA A 48 5.80 -4.34 -3.53
CA ALA A 48 7.06 -3.96 -2.92
C ALA A 48 6.88 -2.66 -2.13
N LEU A 49 7.27 -2.69 -0.85
CA LEU A 49 7.20 -1.55 0.06
C LEU A 49 8.59 -1.30 0.68
N SER A 50 9.05 -0.06 0.58
CA SER A 50 10.22 0.45 1.30
C SER A 50 9.81 1.66 2.12
N ILE A 51 10.22 1.69 3.40
CA ILE A 51 9.94 2.79 4.33
C ILE A 51 11.26 3.16 4.99
N SER A 52 11.54 4.46 5.07
CA SER A 52 12.65 5.01 5.84
C SER A 52 12.17 6.22 6.61
N HIS A 53 12.73 6.46 7.80
CA HIS A 53 12.39 7.62 8.60
C HIS A 53 13.59 8.10 9.43
N THR A 54 13.56 9.38 9.72
CA THR A 54 14.44 10.07 10.68
C THR A 54 13.57 10.59 11.83
N ALA A 55 14.11 11.48 12.67
CA ALA A 55 13.33 12.14 13.72
C ALA A 55 12.35 13.19 13.15
N ASP A 56 12.67 13.77 12.00
CA ASP A 56 11.96 14.89 11.39
C ASP A 56 11.16 14.52 10.14
N GLN A 57 11.48 13.41 9.48
CA GLN A 57 10.87 13.02 8.21
C GLN A 57 10.61 11.52 8.11
N ALA A 58 9.65 11.17 7.26
CA ALA A 58 9.40 9.80 6.85
C ALA A 58 9.11 9.75 5.36
N ILE A 59 9.64 8.72 4.70
CA ILE A 59 9.41 8.44 3.28
C ILE A 59 8.97 7.00 3.09
N ALA A 60 8.07 6.80 2.14
CA ALA A 60 7.65 5.47 1.72
C ALA A 60 7.58 5.41 0.19
N GLN A 61 8.06 4.31 -0.38
CA GLN A 61 7.92 3.99 -1.80
C GLN A 61 7.16 2.67 -1.94
N VAL A 62 6.22 2.65 -2.88
CA VAL A 62 5.36 1.49 -3.15
C VAL A 62 5.36 1.22 -4.65
N ILE A 63 5.59 -0.04 -5.02
CA ILE A 63 5.45 -0.54 -6.39
C ILE A 63 4.42 -1.67 -6.35
N LEU A 64 3.46 -1.61 -7.28
CA LEU A 64 2.49 -2.67 -7.54
C LEU A 64 2.92 -3.37 -8.83
N GLU A 65 3.04 -4.68 -8.79
CA GLU A 65 3.49 -5.51 -9.92
C GLU A 65 2.42 -6.56 -10.23
N ASN A 66 2.27 -6.92 -11.51
CA ASN A 66 1.30 -7.90 -12.02
C ASN A 66 1.96 -9.23 -12.36
#